data_AF-T1HDY2-F1
#
_entry.id   AF-T1HDY2-F1
#
_cell.length_a   1.000
_cell.length_b   1.000
_cell.length_c   1.000
_cell.angle_alpha   90.00
_cell.angle_beta   90.00
_cell.angle_gamma   90.00
#
_symmetry.space_group_name_H-M   'P 1'
#
loop_
_entity.id
_entity.type
_entity.pdbx_description
1 polymer ?
#
loop_
_entity_poly.entity_id
_entity_poly.type
_entity_poly.pdbx_seq_one_letter_code
_entity_poly.pdbx_strand_id
1 'polypeptide(L)'
;AIWNINCGSVIKTNKSGYLYSPGYPQNYKGSLDCKYEIDLSTTKVITGQFEYFDLEEECGGNIVEETEIVSPTYRPKGYFSPLDCVWNITAPEDKIITFRIISRIPVSRRCRHAGIQLWDGSIPIRGNNSNLIATLCGEIVKQPGQFRTKGNQAVFEFRSNNFQSSQKFSAIISFTYEIYLDR
;
A
#
# COMPACT_ATOMS: atom_id res chain seq x y z
N ALA A 1 -3.80 25.91 -22.34
CA ALA A 1 -3.32 24.87 -23.27
C ALA A 1 -4.51 24.03 -23.69
N ILE A 2 -4.66 23.73 -24.98
CA ILE A 2 -5.72 22.87 -25.51
C ILE A 2 -5.32 21.42 -25.21
N TRP A 3 -6.25 20.65 -24.65
CA TRP A 3 -6.03 19.27 -24.22
C TRP A 3 -5.96 18.33 -25.43
N ASN A 4 -5.03 17.37 -25.41
CA ASN A 4 -4.96 16.29 -26.40
C ASN A 4 -4.77 14.95 -25.66
N ILE A 5 -5.14 13.84 -26.29
CA ILE A 5 -5.17 12.48 -25.70
C ILE A 5 -3.78 12.00 -25.18
N ASN A 6 -2.70 12.71 -25.53
CA ASN A 6 -1.39 12.55 -24.92
C ASN A 6 -1.27 13.52 -23.74
N CYS A 7 -1.25 12.99 -22.52
CA CYS A 7 -0.92 13.81 -21.36
C CYS A 7 0.56 14.20 -21.42
N GLY A 8 0.83 15.50 -21.32
CA GLY A 8 2.17 16.06 -21.53
C GLY A 8 2.22 17.04 -22.70
N SER A 9 3.06 18.06 -22.57
CA SER A 9 3.15 19.16 -23.53
C SER A 9 4.42 19.97 -23.30
N VAL A 10 4.96 20.56 -24.38
CA VAL A 10 5.94 21.64 -24.29
C VAL A 10 5.18 22.96 -24.28
N ILE A 11 5.25 23.69 -23.17
CA ILE A 11 4.52 24.92 -22.91
C ILE A 11 5.49 26.09 -23.02
N LYS A 12 5.45 26.77 -24.16
CA LYS A 12 6.18 28.02 -24.38
C LYS A 12 5.36 29.19 -23.87
N THR A 13 5.79 29.82 -22.77
CA THR A 13 5.06 30.93 -22.15
C THR A 13 6.00 31.92 -21.47
N ASN A 14 5.58 33.17 -21.34
CA ASN A 14 6.22 34.20 -20.53
C ASN A 14 5.30 34.72 -19.40
N LYS A 15 4.15 34.08 -19.20
CA LYS A 15 3.11 34.39 -18.21
C LYS A 15 2.96 33.25 -17.20
N SER A 16 2.47 33.58 -16.01
CA SER A 16 2.01 32.61 -15.01
C SER A 16 0.76 31.86 -15.49
N GLY A 17 0.51 30.69 -14.90
CA GLY A 17 -0.65 29.86 -15.21
C GLY A 17 -0.70 28.63 -14.32
N TYR A 18 -1.66 27.76 -14.60
CA TYR A 18 -1.91 26.53 -13.86
C TYR A 18 -1.62 25.30 -14.72
N LEU A 19 -1.16 24.23 -14.07
CA LEU A 19 -1.03 22.90 -14.63
C LEU A 19 -1.94 21.95 -13.86
N TYR A 20 -2.59 21.07 -14.59
CA TYR A 20 -3.53 20.10 -14.04
C TYR A 20 -3.20 18.71 -14.54
N SER A 21 -3.42 17.71 -13.69
CA SER A 21 -3.43 16.32 -14.11
C SER A 21 -4.58 16.06 -15.12
N PRO A 22 -4.41 15.08 -16.02
CA PRO A 22 -5.50 14.57 -16.86
C PRO A 22 -6.76 14.27 -16.05
N GLY A 23 -7.88 14.91 -16.40
CA GLY A 23 -9.17 14.65 -15.76
C GLY A 23 -9.52 15.54 -14.57
N TYR A 24 -8.58 16.35 -14.04
CA TYR A 24 -8.85 17.27 -12.93
C TYR A 24 -10.06 18.19 -13.24
N PRO A 25 -11.00 18.40 -12.29
CA PRO A 25 -10.95 18.02 -10.87
C PRO A 25 -11.35 16.57 -10.56
N GLN A 26 -11.65 15.76 -11.57
CA GLN A 26 -11.88 14.32 -11.39
C GLN A 26 -10.57 13.54 -11.37
N ASN A 27 -10.67 12.26 -11.01
CA ASN A 27 -9.53 11.36 -10.96
C ASN A 27 -8.86 11.19 -12.32
N TYR A 28 -7.53 11.12 -12.31
CA TYR A 28 -6.76 10.73 -13.48
C TYR A 28 -6.97 9.25 -13.80
N LYS A 29 -6.81 8.90 -15.08
CA LYS A 29 -6.86 7.49 -15.53
C LYS A 29 -5.56 6.77 -15.16
N GLY A 30 -5.63 5.45 -15.06
CA GLY A 30 -4.44 4.63 -14.89
C GLY A 30 -3.57 4.49 -16.11
N SER A 31 -2.33 4.05 -15.85
CA SER A 31 -1.30 3.82 -16.87
C SER A 31 -0.98 5.04 -17.71
N LEU A 32 -0.99 6.23 -17.08
CA LEU A 32 -0.58 7.48 -17.70
C LEU A 32 0.90 7.75 -17.40
N ASP A 33 1.66 8.08 -18.43
CA ASP A 33 3.02 8.62 -18.33
C ASP A 33 3.01 10.03 -18.94
N CYS A 34 2.97 11.06 -18.09
CA CYS A 34 2.75 12.44 -18.49
C CYS A 34 3.99 13.30 -18.26
N LYS A 35 4.52 13.90 -19.32
CA LYS A 35 5.67 14.81 -19.25
C LYS A 35 5.30 16.24 -19.67
N TYR A 36 5.39 17.19 -18.75
CA TYR A 36 5.20 18.62 -19.04
C TYR A 36 6.57 19.33 -19.02
N GLU A 37 6.88 20.03 -20.11
CA GLU A 37 8.10 20.79 -20.26
C GLU A 37 7.72 22.27 -20.42
N ILE A 38 8.19 23.12 -19.52
CA ILE A 38 7.86 24.56 -19.54
C ILE A 38 9.09 25.30 -20.06
N ASP A 39 8.95 25.90 -21.23
CA ASP A 39 10.01 26.64 -21.90
C ASP A 39 9.76 28.15 -21.75
N LEU A 40 10.65 28.81 -21.01
CA LEU A 40 10.64 30.24 -20.82
C LEU A 40 11.54 30.90 -21.86
N SER A 41 10.98 31.80 -22.68
CA SER A 41 11.75 32.54 -23.70
C SER A 41 12.70 33.61 -23.15
N THR A 42 12.98 33.61 -21.84
CA THR A 42 13.73 34.67 -21.12
C THR A 42 14.55 34.08 -19.96
N THR A 43 15.45 34.86 -19.36
CA THR A 43 16.27 34.49 -18.17
C THR A 43 15.45 34.39 -16.87
N LYS A 44 14.17 34.07 -16.94
CA LYS A 44 13.27 33.98 -15.80
C LYS A 44 13.37 32.61 -15.12
N VAL A 45 13.08 32.55 -13.83
CA VAL A 45 13.03 31.31 -13.03
C VAL A 45 11.59 30.85 -12.89
N ILE A 46 11.35 29.54 -13.03
CA ILE A 46 10.05 28.93 -12.78
C ILE A 46 9.90 28.69 -11.27
N THR A 47 8.83 29.22 -10.68
CA THR A 47 8.43 28.96 -9.30
C THR A 47 6.98 28.51 -9.28
N GLY A 48 6.64 27.56 -8.42
CA GLY A 48 5.28 27.06 -8.30
C GLY A 48 5.03 26.41 -6.94
N GLN A 49 3.75 26.18 -6.65
CA GLN A 49 3.27 25.48 -5.47
C GLN A 49 2.09 24.60 -5.89
N PHE A 50 1.86 23.52 -5.17
CA PHE A 50 0.65 22.72 -5.34
C PHE A 50 -0.49 23.38 -4.57
N GLU A 51 -1.58 23.70 -5.28
CA GLU A 51 -2.83 24.15 -4.65
C GLU A 51 -3.69 22.96 -4.19
N TYR A 52 -3.67 21.89 -4.99
CA TYR A 52 -4.30 20.61 -4.67
C TYR A 52 -3.36 19.47 -5.08
N PHE A 53 -3.17 18.51 -4.18
CA PHE A 53 -2.30 17.36 -4.42
C PHE A 53 -2.95 16.11 -3.81
N ASP A 54 -3.36 15.20 -4.68
CA ASP A 54 -3.97 13.92 -4.30
C ASP A 54 -3.49 12.86 -5.30
N LEU A 55 -2.69 11.91 -4.82
CA LEU A 55 -2.12 10.81 -5.61
C LEU A 55 -2.47 9.48 -4.95
N GLU A 56 -2.33 8.38 -5.69
CA GLU A 56 -2.48 7.06 -5.09
C GLU A 56 -1.42 6.86 -4.00
N GLU A 57 -1.85 6.42 -2.82
CA GLU A 57 -0.93 5.90 -1.81
C GLU A 57 -0.49 4.50 -2.25
N GLU A 58 0.78 4.36 -2.60
CA GLU A 58 1.39 3.03 -2.70
C GLU A 58 1.30 2.33 -1.34
N CYS A 59 0.93 1.06 -1.35
CA CYS A 59 0.86 0.23 -0.16
C CYS A 59 1.95 -0.82 -0.18
N GLY A 60 2.49 -1.16 1.00
CA GLY A 60 3.63 -2.06 1.12
C GLY A 60 4.90 -1.32 1.54
N GLY A 61 6.04 -2.01 1.43
CA GLY A 61 7.37 -1.44 1.71
C GLY A 61 8.19 -2.29 2.68
N ASN A 62 9.24 -1.70 3.23
CA ASN A 62 10.09 -2.36 4.22
C ASN A 62 9.80 -1.80 5.62
N ILE A 63 9.60 -2.68 6.60
CA ILE A 63 9.36 -2.33 8.00
C ILE A 63 10.54 -2.84 8.81
N VAL A 64 11.26 -1.89 9.44
CA VAL A 64 12.41 -2.16 10.31
C VAL A 64 12.21 -1.70 11.74
N GLU A 65 11.04 -1.14 12.04
CA GLU A 65 10.63 -0.64 13.36
C GLU A 65 9.19 -1.11 13.66
N GLU A 66 8.80 -1.11 14.93
CA GLU A 66 7.44 -1.43 15.34
C GLU A 66 6.45 -0.41 14.79
N THR A 67 5.33 -0.88 14.24
CA THR A 67 4.39 -0.01 13.52
C THR A 67 2.99 -0.62 13.44
N GLU A 68 2.04 0.16 12.93
CA GLU A 68 0.70 -0.29 12.58
C GLU A 68 0.53 -0.35 11.06
N ILE A 69 0.20 -1.52 10.53
CA ILE A 69 -0.21 -1.67 9.14
C ILE A 69 -1.72 -1.47 9.09
N VAL A 70 -2.16 -0.43 8.39
CA VAL A 70 -3.56 -0.15 8.11
C VAL A 70 -3.89 -0.47 6.66
N SER A 71 -5.15 -0.80 6.40
CA SER A 71 -5.65 -0.95 5.03
C SER A 71 -5.40 0.34 4.23
N PRO A 72 -4.92 0.24 2.97
CA PRO A 72 -4.68 1.41 2.13
C PRO A 72 -5.92 2.30 2.04
N THR A 73 -5.75 3.60 2.26
CA THR A 73 -6.88 4.50 2.56
C THR A 73 -7.62 5.04 1.36
N TYR A 74 -7.12 4.85 0.13
CA TYR A 74 -7.67 5.58 -0.99
C TYR A 74 -7.45 4.91 -2.35
N ARG A 75 -8.53 4.88 -3.14
CA ARG A 75 -8.47 4.69 -4.59
C ARG A 75 -9.24 5.84 -5.21
N PRO A 76 -8.65 6.59 -6.15
CA PRO A 76 -9.41 7.42 -7.05
C PRO A 76 -10.48 6.53 -7.74
N LYS A 77 -11.78 6.87 -7.59
CA LYS A 77 -12.88 6.22 -8.31
C LYS A 77 -12.51 6.04 -9.79
N GLY A 78 -12.32 4.80 -10.23
CA GLY A 78 -12.03 4.43 -11.61
C GLY A 78 -10.80 3.53 -11.83
N TYR A 79 -10.00 3.25 -10.79
CA TYR A 79 -8.75 2.50 -10.92
C TYR A 79 -8.87 0.98 -10.67
N PHE A 80 -9.06 0.21 -11.75
CA PHE A 80 -9.49 -1.21 -11.71
C PHE A 80 -8.43 -2.25 -11.26
N SER A 81 -7.30 -1.83 -10.68
CA SER A 81 -6.22 -2.74 -10.35
C SER A 81 -6.42 -3.44 -9.01
N PRO A 82 -6.24 -4.78 -8.94
CA PRO A 82 -6.22 -5.50 -7.67
C PRO A 82 -5.15 -4.89 -6.75
N LEU A 83 -5.50 -4.72 -5.47
CA LEU A 83 -4.54 -4.35 -4.44
C LEU A 83 -3.74 -5.61 -4.09
N ASP A 84 -2.42 -5.55 -4.28
CA ASP A 84 -1.48 -6.56 -3.79
C ASP A 84 -0.36 -5.82 -3.04
N CYS A 85 -0.60 -5.57 -1.75
CA CYS A 85 0.33 -4.85 -0.88
C CYS A 85 1.25 -5.87 -0.21
N VAL A 86 2.55 -5.62 -0.25
CA VAL A 86 3.55 -6.50 0.36
C VAL A 86 4.43 -5.68 1.29
N TRP A 87 4.47 -6.05 2.56
CA TRP A 87 5.40 -5.50 3.54
C TRP A 87 6.44 -6.55 3.92
N ASN A 88 7.72 -6.24 3.71
CA ASN A 88 8.84 -7.05 4.17
C ASN A 88 9.28 -6.54 5.53
N ILE A 89 9.24 -7.39 6.54
CA ILE A 89 9.48 -7.00 7.93
C ILE A 89 10.80 -7.62 8.38
N THR A 90 11.69 -6.81 8.94
CA THR A 90 12.96 -7.24 9.52
C THR A 90 13.07 -6.69 10.94
N ALA A 91 13.02 -7.57 11.92
CA ALA A 91 13.30 -7.27 13.32
C ALA A 91 14.81 -7.35 13.62
N PRO A 92 15.26 -6.79 14.75
CA PRO A 92 16.60 -7.06 15.29
C PRO A 92 16.89 -8.57 15.40
N GLU A 93 18.16 -8.95 15.28
CA GLU A 93 18.59 -10.36 15.14
C GLU A 93 18.15 -11.31 16.27
N ASP A 94 17.88 -10.78 17.46
CA ASP A 94 17.50 -11.50 18.67
C ASP A 94 15.99 -11.47 18.97
N LYS A 95 15.20 -10.89 18.07
CA LYS A 95 13.75 -10.74 18.22
C LYS A 95 12.99 -11.49 17.14
N ILE A 96 11.79 -11.90 17.51
CA ILE A 96 10.78 -12.40 16.59
C ILE A 96 9.69 -11.34 16.38
N ILE A 97 8.95 -11.50 15.29
CA ILE A 97 7.90 -10.59 14.88
C ILE A 97 6.56 -11.14 15.36
N THR A 98 5.78 -10.29 16.00
CA THR A 98 4.40 -10.57 16.39
C THR A 98 3.43 -9.69 15.61
N PHE A 99 2.35 -10.31 15.16
CA PHE A 99 1.26 -9.65 14.44
C PHE A 99 0.04 -9.69 15.32
N ARG A 100 -0.55 -8.54 15.64
CA ARG A 100 -1.83 -8.47 16.35
C ARG A 100 -2.85 -7.80 15.44
N ILE A 101 -3.82 -8.57 14.95
CA ILE A 101 -4.89 -8.06 14.10
C ILE A 101 -5.98 -7.46 14.98
N ILE A 102 -6.26 -6.17 14.81
CA ILE A 102 -7.17 -5.41 15.68
C ILE A 102 -8.58 -5.32 15.12
N SER A 103 -8.74 -5.29 13.79
CA SER A 103 -10.04 -5.07 13.15
C SER A 103 -10.44 -6.18 12.18
N ARG A 104 -11.67 -6.09 11.67
CA ARG A 104 -12.25 -7.07 10.75
C ARG A 104 -11.59 -6.93 9.38
N ILE A 105 -11.26 -8.06 8.78
CA ILE A 105 -10.69 -8.14 7.43
C ILE A 105 -11.83 -8.29 6.42
N PRO A 106 -11.71 -7.78 5.18
CA PRO A 106 -12.68 -8.03 4.11
C PRO A 106 -13.15 -9.49 4.06
N VAL A 107 -14.47 -9.69 4.08
CA VAL A 107 -15.06 -11.03 4.00
C VAL A 107 -14.88 -11.57 2.59
N SER A 108 -14.23 -12.72 2.46
CA SER A 108 -14.04 -13.40 1.18
C SER A 108 -14.26 -14.91 1.34
N ARG A 109 -15.01 -15.52 0.41
CA ARG A 109 -15.28 -16.97 0.45
C ARG A 109 -13.95 -17.73 0.36
N ARG A 110 -13.58 -18.44 1.43
CA ARG A 110 -12.30 -19.16 1.58
C ARG A 110 -11.07 -18.25 1.38
N CYS A 111 -11.19 -16.94 1.64
CA CYS A 111 -10.12 -15.95 1.47
C CYS A 111 -9.48 -15.92 0.08
N ARG A 112 -10.22 -16.32 -0.97
CA ARG A 112 -9.68 -16.44 -2.34
C ARG A 112 -9.51 -15.12 -3.07
N HIS A 113 -10.28 -14.11 -2.67
CA HIS A 113 -10.42 -12.85 -3.41
C HIS A 113 -9.93 -11.64 -2.60
N ALA A 114 -10.04 -11.72 -1.28
CA ALA A 114 -9.52 -10.73 -0.38
C ALA A 114 -9.08 -11.37 0.94
N GLY A 115 -7.96 -10.94 1.47
CA GLY A 115 -7.42 -11.47 2.72
C GLY A 115 -5.99 -11.06 2.99
N ILE A 116 -5.53 -11.40 4.19
CA ILE A 116 -4.15 -11.19 4.66
C ILE A 116 -3.46 -12.55 4.68
N GLN A 117 -2.24 -12.61 4.19
CA GLN A 117 -1.36 -13.76 4.35
C GLN A 117 -0.12 -13.34 5.14
N LEU A 118 0.21 -14.12 6.16
CA LEU A 118 1.38 -13.92 7.01
C LEU A 118 2.38 -15.04 6.73
N TRP A 119 3.62 -14.69 6.42
CA TRP A 119 4.68 -15.63 6.08
C TRP A 119 5.88 -15.45 7.00
N ASP A 120 6.47 -16.58 7.42
CA ASP A 120 7.70 -16.63 8.21
C ASP A 120 8.92 -16.60 7.28
N GLY A 121 9.93 -15.80 7.60
CA GLY A 121 11.09 -15.55 6.76
C GLY A 121 10.87 -14.47 5.69
N SER A 122 11.92 -14.23 4.89
CA SER A 122 11.98 -13.13 3.91
C SER A 122 11.30 -13.42 2.57
N ILE A 123 10.90 -14.67 2.29
CA ILE A 123 10.38 -15.09 0.98
C ILE A 123 9.14 -15.98 1.16
N PRO A 124 7.95 -15.60 0.64
CA PRO A 124 6.77 -16.46 0.61
C PRO A 124 7.00 -17.69 -0.28
N ILE A 125 6.90 -18.92 0.27
CA ILE A 125 7.05 -20.15 -0.51
C ILE A 125 5.68 -20.52 -1.10
N ARG A 126 5.36 -19.97 -2.27
CA ARG A 126 4.07 -20.21 -2.92
C ARG A 126 3.96 -21.67 -3.40
N GLY A 127 2.79 -22.28 -3.19
CA GLY A 127 2.52 -23.68 -3.58
C GLY A 127 2.99 -24.73 -2.58
N ASN A 128 3.83 -24.35 -1.61
CA ASN A 128 4.21 -25.18 -0.48
C ASN A 128 4.17 -24.32 0.79
N ASN A 129 3.02 -24.32 1.45
CA ASN A 129 2.67 -23.50 2.63
C ASN A 129 3.55 -23.74 3.88
N SER A 130 4.76 -24.29 3.71
CA SER A 130 5.77 -24.59 4.73
C SER A 130 6.14 -23.41 5.64
N ASN A 131 6.13 -22.19 5.12
CA ASN A 131 6.36 -20.97 5.89
C ASN A 131 5.14 -20.05 5.97
N LEU A 132 3.95 -20.55 5.63
CA LEU A 132 2.70 -19.80 5.81
C LEU A 132 2.27 -19.88 7.27
N ILE A 133 2.22 -18.75 7.96
CA ILE A 133 1.75 -18.64 9.33
C ILE A 133 0.21 -18.66 9.35
N ALA A 134 -0.41 -17.82 8.52
CA ALA A 134 -1.87 -17.71 8.48
C ALA A 134 -2.40 -17.16 7.17
N THR A 135 -3.64 -17.51 6.83
CA THR A 135 -4.46 -16.84 5.83
C THR A 135 -5.75 -16.36 6.51
N LEU A 136 -6.00 -15.06 6.47
CA LEU A 136 -7.01 -14.40 7.27
C LEU A 136 -8.00 -13.63 6.38
N CYS A 137 -9.30 -13.80 6.63
CA CYS A 137 -10.36 -12.99 6.04
C CYS A 137 -11.63 -13.08 6.90
N GLY A 138 -12.52 -12.08 6.80
CA GLY A 138 -13.76 -12.03 7.57
C GLY A 138 -13.57 -11.76 9.07
N GLU A 139 -14.49 -12.24 9.90
CA GLU A 139 -14.39 -12.12 11.36
C GLU A 139 -13.35 -13.10 11.90
N ILE A 140 -12.36 -12.58 12.62
CA ILE A 140 -11.36 -13.38 13.34
C ILE A 140 -12.02 -13.86 14.64
N VAL A 141 -12.86 -14.89 14.55
CA VAL A 141 -13.66 -15.40 15.68
C VAL A 141 -12.81 -16.18 16.69
N LYS A 142 -11.58 -16.59 16.33
CA LYS A 142 -10.67 -17.27 17.25
C LYS A 142 -9.62 -16.29 17.78
N GLN A 143 -9.79 -15.90 19.05
CA GLN A 143 -8.76 -15.19 19.78
C GLN A 143 -7.59 -16.10 20.19
N PRO A 144 -6.42 -15.47 20.46
CA PRO A 144 -6.15 -14.07 20.15
C PRO A 144 -5.78 -13.99 18.67
N GLY A 145 -6.22 -12.97 17.93
CA GLY A 145 -5.76 -12.70 16.56
C GLY A 145 -4.29 -12.28 16.51
N GLN A 146 -3.45 -12.99 17.26
CA GLN A 146 -2.04 -12.78 17.46
C GLN A 146 -1.28 -13.95 16.82
N PHE A 147 -0.34 -13.60 15.95
CA PHE A 147 0.50 -14.54 15.23
C PHE A 147 1.95 -14.19 15.50
N ARG A 148 2.85 -15.17 15.37
CA ARG A 148 4.29 -14.99 15.60
C ARG A 148 5.11 -15.71 14.56
N THR A 149 6.27 -15.15 14.22
CA THR A 149 7.32 -15.82 13.44
C THR A 149 8.19 -16.70 14.32
N LYS A 150 9.03 -17.53 13.69
CA LYS A 150 10.14 -18.24 14.34
C LYS A 150 11.47 -17.48 14.22
N GLY A 151 11.59 -16.64 13.19
CA GLY A 151 12.79 -15.82 12.96
C GLY A 151 12.52 -14.32 13.06
N ASN A 152 13.54 -13.54 12.74
CA ASN A 152 13.49 -12.06 12.73
C ASN A 152 13.02 -11.48 11.39
N GLN A 153 12.55 -12.30 10.45
CA GLN A 153 12.07 -11.85 9.14
C GLN A 153 10.66 -12.39 8.87
N ALA A 154 9.85 -11.57 8.19
CA ALA A 154 8.51 -11.96 7.78
C ALA A 154 8.05 -11.23 6.52
N VAL A 155 7.02 -11.77 5.88
CA VAL A 155 6.27 -11.07 4.83
C VAL A 155 4.79 -10.99 5.20
N PHE A 156 4.25 -9.78 5.15
CA PHE A 156 2.82 -9.50 5.30
C PHE A 156 2.25 -9.15 3.93
N GLU A 157 1.34 -9.97 3.40
CA GLU A 157 0.66 -9.71 2.12
C GLU A 157 -0.81 -9.37 2.36
N PHE A 158 -1.30 -8.30 1.74
CA PHE A 158 -2.73 -8.00 1.66
C PHE A 158 -3.17 -7.99 0.20
N ARG A 159 -4.15 -8.84 -0.11
CA ARG A 159 -4.76 -8.91 -1.44
C ARG A 159 -6.22 -8.50 -1.37
N SER A 160 -6.66 -7.73 -2.37
CA SER A 160 -8.08 -7.43 -2.59
C SER A 160 -8.38 -7.24 -4.07
N ASN A 161 -9.33 -8.01 -4.59
CA ASN A 161 -9.80 -7.91 -5.98
C ASN A 161 -10.96 -6.92 -6.18
N ASN A 162 -11.45 -6.26 -5.13
CA ASN A 162 -12.68 -5.47 -5.24
C ASN A 162 -12.63 -4.09 -4.60
N PHE A 163 -13.19 -3.15 -5.36
CA PHE A 163 -13.56 -1.80 -5.00
C PHE A 163 -14.58 -1.82 -3.86
N GLN A 164 -14.47 -0.85 -2.93
CA GLN A 164 -15.44 -0.59 -1.86
C GLN A 164 -15.50 -1.61 -0.70
N SER A 165 -14.39 -2.20 -0.25
CA SER A 165 -14.41 -2.64 1.15
C SER A 165 -14.30 -1.39 2.03
N SER A 166 -15.45 -0.87 2.49
CA SER A 166 -15.53 0.06 3.62
C SER A 166 -14.90 -0.51 4.90
N GLN A 167 -14.55 -1.79 4.89
CA GLN A 167 -13.85 -2.48 5.95
C GLN A 167 -12.35 -2.16 5.91
N LYS A 168 -11.94 -1.37 6.90
CA LYS A 168 -10.54 -1.08 7.18
C LYS A 168 -9.96 -2.18 8.06
N PHE A 169 -8.81 -2.73 7.67
CA PHE A 169 -8.03 -3.60 8.55
C PHE A 169 -6.94 -2.79 9.27
N SER A 170 -6.56 -3.23 10.46
CA SER A 170 -5.43 -2.71 11.24
C SER A 170 -4.72 -3.89 11.91
N ALA A 171 -3.39 -3.88 11.82
CA ALA A 171 -2.51 -4.86 12.41
C ALA A 171 -1.32 -4.18 13.09
N ILE A 172 -1.13 -4.42 14.39
CA ILE A 172 0.07 -4.00 15.11
C ILE A 172 1.19 -5.01 14.83
N ILE A 173 2.36 -4.48 14.48
CA ILE A 173 3.61 -5.21 14.31
C ILE A 173 4.53 -4.84 15.48
N SER A 174 4.93 -5.84 16.26
CA SER A 174 5.82 -5.65 17.41
C SER A 174 6.95 -6.66 17.40
N PHE A 175 8.10 -6.28 17.93
CA PHE A 175 9.31 -7.09 18.01
C PHE A 175 9.57 -7.51 19.46
N THR A 176 9.51 -8.81 19.71
CA THR A 176 9.64 -9.37 21.06
C THR A 176 10.67 -10.47 21.10
N TYR A 177 11.20 -10.76 22.29
CA TYR A 177 12.03 -11.94 22.47
C TYR A 177 11.15 -13.18 22.59
N GLU A 178 11.58 -14.27 21.97
CA GLU A 178 10.85 -15.54 21.94
C GLU A 178 10.53 -16.05 23.36
N ILE A 179 11.47 -15.89 24.30
CA ILE A 179 11.34 -16.31 25.72
C ILE A 179 10.19 -15.64 26.50
N TYR A 180 9.61 -14.55 25.99
CA TYR A 180 8.50 -13.84 26.63
C TYR A 180 7.12 -14.29 26.15
N LEU A 181 7.03 -15.12 25.10
CA LEU A 181 5.74 -15.52 24.51
C LEU A 181 5.15 -16.82 25.06
N ASP A 182 5.92 -17.57 25.86
CA ASP A 182 5.48 -18.83 26.47
C ASP A 182 5.28 -18.71 28.01
N ARG A 183 5.23 -17.48 28.53
CA ARG A 183 4.84 -17.16 29.92
C ARG A 183 3.41 -16.64 29.96
#